data_AF-A0A6N2VKK0-F1
#
_entry.id   AF-A0A6N2VKK0-F1
#
_cell.length_a   1.000
_cell.length_b   1.000
_cell.length_c   1.000
_cell.angle_alpha   90.00
_cell.angle_beta   90.00
_cell.angle_gamma   90.00
#
_symmetry.space_group_name_H-M   'P 1'
#
loop_
_entity.id
_entity.type
_entity.pdbx_description
1 polymer ?
#
loop_
_entity_poly.entity_id
_entity_poly.type
_entity_poly.pdbx_seq_one_letter_code
_entity_poly.pdbx_strand_id
1 'polypeptide(L)' 'MKKMGRPKSDNAKKKVLSIRVPDQLYSQMLAYAEQHKMTTTDIVLKGVEILLSEQKK' A
#
# COMPACT_ATOMS: atom_id res chain seq x y z
N MET A 1 -12.57 31.01 -21.28
CA MET A 1 -12.62 30.44 -19.91
C MET A 1 -11.85 29.12 -19.90
N LYS A 2 -10.75 29.02 -19.16
CA LYS A 2 -9.93 27.79 -19.11
C LYS A 2 -10.69 26.77 -18.25
N LYS A 3 -11.14 25.65 -18.84
CA LYS A 3 -11.82 24.59 -18.09
C LYS A 3 -10.85 24.05 -17.04
N MET A 4 -10.98 24.49 -15.78
CA MET A 4 -10.25 23.87 -14.67
C MET A 4 -10.84 22.49 -14.45
N GLY A 5 -10.09 21.45 -14.83
CA GLY A 5 -10.41 20.08 -14.48
C GLY A 5 -10.26 19.84 -12.98
N ARG A 6 -10.41 18.57 -12.55
CA ARG A 6 -10.21 18.15 -11.16
C ARG A 6 -8.89 18.71 -10.60
N PRO A 7 -8.91 19.37 -9.43
CA PRO A 7 -7.69 19.90 -8.81
C PRO A 7 -6.61 18.81 -8.73
N LYS A 8 -5.40 19.12 -9.17
CA LYS A 8 -4.26 18.22 -8.97
C LYS A 8 -4.01 18.16 -7.46
N SER A 9 -4.25 16.99 -6.86
CA SER A 9 -3.84 16.73 -5.49
C SER A 9 -2.33 16.60 -5.45
N ASP A 10 -1.65 17.44 -4.67
CA ASP A 10 -0.18 17.42 -4.55
C ASP A 10 0.33 16.11 -3.96
N ASN A 11 -0.46 15.46 -3.10
CA ASN A 11 -0.12 14.19 -2.46
C ASN A 11 -0.74 12.96 -3.16
N ALA A 12 -0.95 13.03 -4.47
CA ALA A 12 -1.42 11.87 -5.21
C ALA A 12 -0.37 10.74 -5.14
N LYS A 13 -0.80 9.52 -4.81
CA LYS A 13 0.01 8.30 -4.94
C LYS A 13 0.27 8.06 -6.44
N LYS A 14 1.41 8.58 -6.94
CA LYS A 14 1.76 8.57 -8.38
C LYS A 14 2.39 7.26 -8.85
N LYS A 15 2.76 6.36 -7.93
CA LYS A 15 3.47 5.11 -8.23
C LYS A 15 2.59 3.91 -7.88
N VAL A 16 2.54 2.94 -8.78
CA VAL A 16 1.82 1.68 -8.61
C VAL A 16 2.87 0.57 -8.49
N LEU A 17 2.72 -0.27 -7.46
CA LEU A 17 3.50 -1.48 -7.29
C LEU A 17 2.62 -2.68 -7.64
N SER A 18 3.07 -3.51 -8.57
CA SER A 18 2.41 -4.78 -8.93
C SER A 18 3.34 -5.92 -8.59
N ILE A 19 2.90 -6.81 -7.71
CA ILE A 19 3.67 -7.94 -7.20
C ILE A 19 2.88 -9.23 -7.39
N ARG A 20 3.58 -10.29 -7.80
CA ARG A 20 3.02 -11.65 -7.82
C ARG A 20 3.33 -12.31 -6.49
N VAL A 21 2.31 -12.91 -5.89
CA VAL A 21 2.42 -13.61 -4.62
C VAL A 21 1.73 -14.98 -4.73
N PRO A 22 2.18 -16.00 -3.98
CA PRO A 22 1.47 -17.26 -3.89
C PRO A 22 0.08 -17.08 -3.25
N ASP A 23 -0.88 -17.91 -3.65
CA ASP A 23 -2.27 -17.85 -3.16
C ASP A 23 -2.36 -18.01 -1.63
N GLN A 24 -1.52 -18.89 -1.07
CA GLN A 24 -1.46 -19.11 0.38
C GLN A 24 -1.08 -17.82 1.12
N LEU A 25 -0.07 -17.09 0.62
CA LEU A 25 0.38 -15.85 1.23
C LEU A 25 -0.70 -14.77 1.13
N TYR A 26 -1.34 -14.65 -0.03
CA TYR A 26 -2.42 -13.68 -0.22
C TYR A 26 -3.60 -13.95 0.73
N SER A 27 -3.97 -15.22 0.91
CA SER A 27 -5.02 -15.64 1.83
C SER A 27 -4.70 -15.26 3.28
N GLN A 28 -3.45 -15.48 3.71
CA GLN A 28 -2.99 -15.07 5.04
C GLN A 28 -3.03 -13.54 5.22
N MET A 29 -2.64 -12.78 4.20
CA MET A 29 -2.72 -11.31 4.22
C MET A 29 -4.17 -10.81 4.33
N LEU A 30 -5.11 -11.45 3.64
CA LEU A 30 -6.53 -11.11 3.74
C LEU A 30 -7.10 -11.37 5.13
N ALA A 31 -6.79 -12.52 5.73
CA ALA A 31 -7.21 -12.83 7.10
C ALA A 31 -6.66 -11.81 8.11
N TYR A 32 -5.38 -11.45 7.99
CA TYR A 32 -4.76 -10.44 8.84
C TYR A 32 -5.39 -9.06 8.62
N ALA A 33 -5.66 -8.67 7.37
CA ALA A 33 -6.33 -7.42 7.03
C ALA A 33 -7.70 -7.29 7.72
N GLU A 34 -8.50 -8.35 7.66
CA GLU A 34 -9.83 -8.40 8.27
C GLU A 34 -9.75 -8.28 9.80
N GLN A 35 -8.86 -9.06 10.43
CA GLN A 35 -8.66 -9.05 11.88
C GLN A 35 -8.22 -7.68 12.42
N HIS A 36 -7.36 -6.98 11.68
CA HIS A 36 -6.77 -5.72 12.11
C HIS A 36 -7.46 -4.46 11.53
N LYS A 37 -8.56 -4.63 10.77
CA LYS A 37 -9.26 -3.55 10.05
C LYS A 37 -8.31 -2.73 9.16
N MET A 38 -7.39 -3.41 8.50
CA MET A 38 -6.40 -2.83 7.59
C MET A 38 -6.70 -3.24 6.15
N THR A 39 -6.21 -2.48 5.17
CA THR A 39 -6.22 -2.95 3.79
C THR A 39 -4.96 -3.75 3.49
N THR A 40 -5.00 -4.58 2.44
CA THR A 40 -3.81 -5.25 1.91
C THR A 40 -2.69 -4.26 1.55
N THR A 41 -3.04 -3.04 1.12
CA THR A 41 -2.06 -1.98 0.85
C THR A 41 -1.36 -1.54 2.12
N ASP A 42 -2.09 -1.35 3.22
CA ASP A 42 -1.53 -0.89 4.49
C ASP A 42 -0.56 -1.92 5.08
N ILE A 43 -0.90 -3.21 4.95
CA ILE A 43 -0.03 -4.32 5.38
C ILE A 43 1.29 -4.29 4.60
N VAL A 44 1.24 -4.19 3.27
CA VAL A 44 2.45 -4.16 2.43
C VAL A 44 3.30 -2.93 2.75
N LEU A 45 2.70 -1.75 2.86
CA LEU A 45 3.41 -0.52 3.17
C LEU A 45 4.09 -0.61 4.54
N LYS A 46 3.39 -1.09 5.57
CA LYS A 46 3.95 -1.27 6.91
C LYS A 46 5.11 -2.27 6.91
N GLY A 47 4.99 -3.38 6.18
CA GLY A 47 6.08 -4.35 6.03
C GLY A 47 7.33 -3.73 5.42
N VAL A 48 7.17 -2.92 4.37
CA VAL A 48 8.29 -2.19 3.73
C VAL A 48 8.89 -1.15 4.68
N GLU A 49 8.06 -0.40 5.41
CA GLU A 49 8.52 0.60 6.39
C GLU A 49 9.36 -0.02 7.52
N ILE A 50 8.94 -1.17 8.05
CA ILE A 50 9.69 -1.91 9.08
C ILE A 50 11.08 -2.29 8.54
N LEU A 51 11.13 -2.93 7.37
CA LEU A 51 12.40 -3.35 6.75
C LEU A 51 13.34 -2.16 6.49
N LEU A 52 12.82 -1.03 6.00
CA LEU A 52 13.63 0.17 5.76
C LEU A 52 14.08 0.87 7.05
N SER A 53 13.35 0.68 8.15
CA SER A 53 13.69 1.26 9.45
C SER A 53 14.74 0.43 10.19
N GLU A 54 14.71 -0.90 10.03
CA GLU A 54 15.72 -1.81 10.56
C GLU A 54 17.10 -1.57 9.93
N GLN A 55 17.16 -1.29 8.63
CA GLN A 55 18.41 -1.02 7.89
C GLN A 55 19.09 0.32 8.26
N LYS A 56 18.39 1.20 8.98
CA LYS A 56 18.92 2.50 9.43
C LYS A 56 19.46 2.46 10.87
N LYS A 57 19.29 1.35 11.57
CA LYS A 57 19.92 1.10 12.87
C LYS A 57 21.29 0.45 12.68
#